data_AF-A0A6I4HSE5-F1
#
_entry.id   AF-A0A6I4HSE5-F1
#
_cell.length_a   1.000
_cell.length_b   1.000
_cell.length_c   1.000
_cell.angle_alpha   90.00
_cell.angle_beta   90.00
_cell.angle_gamma   90.00
#
_symmetry.space_group_name_H-M   'P 1'
#
loop_
_entity.id
_entity.type
_entity.pdbx_description
1 polymer ?
#
loop_
_entity_poly.entity_id
_entity_poly.type
_entity_poly.pdbx_seq_one_letter_code
_entity_poly.pdbx_strand_id
1 'polypeptide(L)'
;VAGYNLSLDQQKRDQIFTGFSLLLIIVSIATSFIAICQWLNIESHFVHMLHLIGNRPYGNFGQPNNMATFLIMGLLGCLFLYEKNKATVWLLFPSALFILFTIALSQSRTSWVVFPFLLIYWIVKLFGKQKRFGFIQGFLWCAGFFVIAGVILPFATSLIEAWSSTDVTQASSLVERASSGYLRFNIWTQMLLAVQQHPWLGYGWNQTSVAQMSAYALFPTTEWTTSAHNILLDLIIWNGI
;
A
#
# COMPACT_ATOMS: atom_id res chain seq x y z
N VAL A 1 -4.78 -25.42 4.95
CA VAL A 1 -4.09 -26.46 5.77
C VAL A 1 -2.65 -26.10 6.15
N ALA A 2 -1.94 -25.21 5.43
CA ALA A 2 -0.54 -24.86 5.73
C ALA A 2 -0.25 -23.97 6.97
N GLY A 3 -1.23 -23.71 7.84
CA GLY A 3 -1.04 -22.88 9.06
C GLY A 3 -1.11 -23.64 10.38
N TYR A 4 -1.49 -24.92 10.36
CA TYR A 4 -1.72 -25.71 11.58
C TYR A 4 -0.43 -26.23 12.23
N ASN A 5 0.72 -26.12 11.54
CA ASN A 5 1.98 -26.76 11.90
C ASN A 5 3.10 -25.81 12.36
N LEU A 6 2.82 -24.57 12.76
CA LEU A 6 3.88 -23.71 13.32
C LEU A 6 4.35 -24.17 14.71
N SER A 7 3.45 -24.75 15.51
CA SER A 7 3.77 -25.49 16.75
C SER A 7 2.49 -26.13 17.28
N LEU A 8 2.54 -27.38 17.75
CA LEU A 8 1.38 -28.02 18.40
C LEU A 8 1.10 -27.42 19.80
N ASP A 9 2.11 -26.80 20.40
CA ASP A 9 2.01 -26.12 21.70
C ASP A 9 1.54 -24.67 21.52
N GLN A 10 0.46 -24.32 22.23
CA GLN A 10 -0.16 -23.00 22.24
C GLN A 10 0.79 -21.92 22.79
N GLN A 11 1.65 -22.25 23.76
CA GLN A 11 2.60 -21.29 24.33
C GLN A 11 3.70 -20.91 23.35
N LYS A 12 4.29 -21.90 22.66
CA LYS A 12 5.31 -21.68 21.62
C LYS A 12 4.74 -20.92 20.42
N ARG A 13 3.50 -21.20 20.02
CA ARG A 13 2.81 -20.41 18.98
C ARG A 13 2.69 -18.95 19.38
N ASP A 14 2.21 -18.67 20.59
CA ASP A 14 2.07 -17.30 21.07
C ASP A 14 3.43 -16.58 21.12
N GLN A 15 4.53 -17.27 21.50
CA GLN A 15 5.88 -16.72 21.46
C GLN A 15 6.36 -16.38 20.04
N ILE A 16 6.19 -17.30 19.08
CA ILE A 16 6.58 -17.08 17.67
C ILE A 16 5.81 -15.89 17.09
N PHE A 17 4.48 -15.84 17.30
CA PHE A 17 3.66 -14.72 16.82
C PHE A 17 4.01 -13.39 17.48
N THR A 18 4.41 -13.41 18.76
CA THR A 18 4.88 -12.21 19.48
C THR A 18 6.18 -11.70 18.87
N GLY A 19 7.17 -12.59 18.65
CA GLY A 19 8.44 -12.23 18.02
C GLY A 19 8.27 -11.72 16.58
N PHE A 20 7.43 -12.39 15.79
CA PHE A 20 7.11 -11.98 14.42
C PHE A 20 6.41 -10.61 14.38
N SER A 21 5.46 -10.37 15.28
CA SER A 21 4.75 -9.09 15.37
C SER A 21 5.71 -7.96 15.77
N LEU A 22 6.62 -8.21 16.70
CA LEU A 22 7.64 -7.24 17.11
C LEU A 22 8.61 -6.92 15.96
N LEU A 23 9.05 -7.94 15.22
CA LEU A 23 9.87 -7.76 14.01
C LEU A 23 9.14 -6.88 12.98
N LEU A 24 7.87 -7.19 12.69
CA LEU A 24 7.07 -6.41 11.74
C LEU A 24 6.95 -4.95 12.18
N ILE A 25 6.73 -4.68 13.46
CA ILE A 25 6.63 -3.31 13.98
C ILE A 25 7.95 -2.56 13.81
N ILE A 26 9.09 -3.17 14.18
CA ILE A 26 10.41 -2.55 14.05
C ILE A 26 10.69 -2.19 12.59
N VAL A 27 10.49 -3.15 11.67
CA VAL A 27 10.73 -2.93 10.24
C VAL A 27 9.73 -1.92 9.67
N SER A 28 8.49 -1.91 10.15
CA SER A 28 7.49 -0.90 9.76
C SER A 28 7.88 0.49 10.20
N ILE A 29 8.37 0.66 11.43
CA ILE A 29 8.87 1.96 11.93
C ILE A 29 10.06 2.44 11.11
N ALA A 30 11.03 1.56 10.82
CA ALA A 30 12.17 1.89 9.99
C ALA A 30 11.74 2.30 8.56
N THR A 31 10.79 1.57 7.97
CA THR A 31 10.21 1.89 6.65
C THR A 31 9.46 3.22 6.68
N SER A 32 8.69 3.46 7.74
CA SER A 32 7.97 4.72 7.97
C SER A 32 8.91 5.92 8.06
N PHE A 33 10.04 5.76 8.74
CA PHE A 33 11.06 6.80 8.82
C PHE A 33 11.62 7.15 7.44
N ILE A 34 12.02 6.14 6.66
CA ILE A 34 12.55 6.33 5.30
C ILE A 34 11.52 7.02 4.40
N ALA A 35 10.25 6.58 4.45
CA ALA A 35 9.20 7.16 3.64
C ALA A 35 8.90 8.63 4.01
N ILE A 36 9.01 9.00 5.29
CA ILE A 36 8.88 10.39 5.74
C ILE A 36 10.08 11.23 5.27
N CYS A 37 11.30 10.69 5.29
CA CYS A 37 12.46 11.37 4.72
C CYS A 37 12.29 11.63 3.21
N GLN A 38 11.77 10.64 2.47
CA GLN A 38 11.42 10.79 1.05
C GLN A 38 10.34 11.86 0.83
N TRP A 39 9.34 11.93 1.72
CA TRP A 39 8.30 12.95 1.60
C TRP A 39 8.84 14.37 1.75
N LEU A 40 9.77 14.55 2.69
CA LEU A 40 10.44 15.83 2.98
C LEU A 40 11.56 16.18 1.99
N ASN A 41 11.83 15.34 0.98
CA ASN A 41 12.93 15.50 0.02
C ASN A 41 14.34 15.55 0.66
N ILE A 42 14.52 14.93 1.84
CA ILE A 42 15.80 14.88 2.57
C ILE A 42 16.62 13.64 2.18
N GLU A 43 16.07 12.74 1.34
CA GLU A 43 16.72 11.48 0.99
C GLU A 43 18.04 11.67 0.23
N SER A 44 18.22 12.80 -0.46
CA SER A 44 19.46 13.16 -1.15
C SER A 44 20.68 13.25 -0.22
N HIS A 45 20.47 13.45 1.08
CA HIS A 45 21.53 13.50 2.09
C HIS A 45 21.95 12.11 2.61
N PHE A 46 21.24 11.03 2.25
CA PHE A 46 21.50 9.69 2.77
C PHE A 46 21.77 8.68 1.64
N VAL A 47 23.01 8.19 1.58
CA VAL A 47 23.51 7.25 0.54
C VAL A 47 22.72 5.94 0.43
N HIS A 48 22.04 5.52 1.51
CA HIS A 48 21.34 4.22 1.56
C HIS A 48 19.82 4.33 1.36
N MET A 49 19.29 5.51 1.00
CA MET A 49 17.88 5.68 0.69
C MET A 49 17.66 5.72 -0.82
N LEU A 50 16.62 5.04 -1.29
CA LEU A 50 16.18 5.17 -2.68
C LEU A 50 15.69 6.60 -2.91
N HIS A 51 16.23 7.24 -3.96
CA HIS A 51 15.77 8.55 -4.41
C HIS A 51 14.31 8.47 -4.85
N LEU A 52 13.50 9.42 -4.39
CA LEU A 52 12.10 9.44 -4.76
C LEU A 52 11.96 9.74 -6.26
N ILE A 53 11.24 8.89 -6.99
CA ILE A 53 10.88 9.11 -8.39
C ILE A 53 9.37 9.28 -8.43
N GLY A 54 8.92 10.51 -8.70
CA GLY A 54 7.51 10.93 -8.66
C GLY A 54 7.06 11.47 -7.30
N ASN A 55 5.75 11.51 -7.07
CA ASN A 55 5.17 12.25 -5.92
C ASN A 55 4.68 11.35 -4.77
N ARG A 56 5.07 10.07 -4.76
CA ARG A 56 4.55 9.09 -3.79
C ARG A 56 5.68 8.34 -3.08
N PRO A 57 5.88 8.59 -1.80
CA PRO A 57 6.86 7.85 -1.00
C PRO A 57 6.59 6.34 -1.02
N TYR A 58 7.67 5.57 -1.16
CA TYR A 58 7.61 4.11 -1.26
C TYR A 58 8.66 3.38 -0.39
N GLY A 59 9.44 4.14 0.38
CA GLY A 59 10.50 3.61 1.22
C GLY A 59 11.51 2.79 0.40
N ASN A 60 11.99 1.69 0.97
CA ASN A 60 12.89 0.76 0.27
C ASN A 60 12.16 -0.30 -0.59
N PHE A 61 10.83 -0.27 -0.68
CA PHE A 61 10.05 -1.26 -1.43
C PHE A 61 9.98 -0.98 -2.94
N GLY A 62 10.39 0.21 -3.40
CA GLY A 62 10.30 0.63 -4.79
C GLY A 62 8.88 0.86 -5.32
N GLN A 63 7.84 0.49 -4.56
CA GLN A 63 6.44 0.65 -4.95
C GLN A 63 5.54 1.02 -3.74
N PRO A 64 4.78 2.12 -3.80
CA PRO A 64 3.96 2.59 -2.67
C PRO A 64 2.93 1.57 -2.18
N ASN A 65 2.36 0.75 -3.08
CA ASN A 65 1.35 -0.24 -2.73
C ASN A 65 1.92 -1.41 -1.91
N ASN A 66 3.13 -1.86 -2.22
CA ASN A 66 3.80 -2.93 -1.50
C ASN A 66 4.18 -2.45 -0.10
N MET A 67 4.70 -1.22 -0.01
CA MET A 67 4.97 -0.56 1.25
C MET A 67 3.70 -0.45 2.11
N ALA A 68 2.60 0.08 1.56
CA ALA A 68 1.34 0.24 2.29
C ALA A 68 0.82 -1.09 2.85
N THR A 69 0.88 -2.16 2.05
CA THR A 69 0.46 -3.50 2.47
C THR A 69 1.32 -4.03 3.60
N PHE A 70 2.64 -3.84 3.51
CA PHE A 70 3.58 -4.22 4.56
C PHE A 70 3.31 -3.46 5.86
N LEU A 71 3.13 -2.14 5.79
CA LEU A 71 2.82 -1.30 6.94
C LEU A 71 1.49 -1.68 7.61
N ILE A 72 0.47 -2.08 6.83
CA ILE A 72 -0.79 -2.61 7.38
C ILE A 72 -0.54 -3.91 8.17
N MET A 73 0.36 -4.79 7.72
CA MET A 73 0.75 -5.97 8.51
C MET A 73 1.44 -5.58 9.82
N GLY A 74 2.29 -4.56 9.82
CA GLY A 74 2.87 -3.97 11.03
C GLY A 74 1.82 -3.42 12.00
N LEU A 75 0.82 -2.72 11.48
CA LEU A 75 -0.31 -2.19 12.24
C LEU A 75 -1.13 -3.33 12.91
N LEU A 76 -1.35 -4.43 12.17
CA LEU A 76 -1.99 -5.64 12.72
C LEU A 76 -1.10 -6.33 13.78
N GLY A 77 0.23 -6.25 13.65
CA GLY A 77 1.18 -6.65 14.69
C GLY A 77 0.98 -5.86 15.99
N CYS A 78 0.81 -4.54 15.91
CA CYS A 78 0.47 -3.70 17.07
C CYS A 78 -0.84 -4.15 17.73
N LEU A 79 -1.87 -4.42 16.92
CA LEU A 79 -3.16 -4.91 17.41
C LEU A 79 -3.02 -6.25 18.13
N PHE A 80 -2.21 -7.18 17.59
CA PHE A 80 -1.95 -8.48 18.21
C PHE A 80 -1.28 -8.34 19.59
N LEU A 81 -0.23 -7.52 19.71
CA LEU A 81 0.47 -7.29 20.98
C LEU A 81 -0.41 -6.60 22.02
N TYR A 82 -1.26 -5.67 21.58
CA TYR A 82 -2.25 -5.01 22.44
C TYR A 82 -3.28 -6.00 22.99
N GLU A 83 -3.86 -6.83 22.13
CA GLU A 83 -4.84 -7.86 22.53
C GLU A 83 -4.28 -8.89 23.50
N LYS A 84 -3.03 -9.29 23.30
CA LYS A 84 -2.35 -10.27 24.16
C LYS A 84 -1.71 -9.65 25.41
N ASN A 85 -1.83 -8.33 25.60
CA ASN A 85 -1.21 -7.58 26.70
C ASN A 85 0.30 -7.84 26.83
N LYS A 86 0.99 -7.99 25.69
CA LYS A 86 2.43 -8.33 25.62
C LYS A 86 3.33 -7.10 25.52
N ALA A 87 2.77 -5.93 25.19
CA ALA A 87 3.47 -4.67 25.11
C ALA A 87 2.62 -3.52 25.66
N THR A 88 3.29 -2.50 26.17
CA THR A 88 2.66 -1.33 26.79
C THR A 88 1.99 -0.45 25.73
N VAL A 89 0.82 0.10 26.06
CA VAL A 89 0.06 1.01 25.18
C VAL A 89 0.89 2.24 24.79
N TRP A 90 1.73 2.75 25.71
CA TRP A 90 2.65 3.85 25.47
C TRP A 90 3.68 3.61 24.36
N LEU A 91 4.02 2.35 24.07
CA LEU A 91 4.86 2.00 22.93
C LEU A 91 4.01 1.79 21.67
N LEU A 92 2.92 1.04 21.78
CA LEU A 92 2.11 0.63 20.63
C LEU A 92 1.35 1.80 19.99
N PHE A 93 0.84 2.74 20.79
CA PHE A 93 0.05 3.86 20.29
C PHE A 93 0.86 4.80 19.37
N PRO A 94 2.03 5.34 19.78
CA PRO A 94 2.82 6.19 18.88
C PRO A 94 3.32 5.42 17.66
N SER A 95 3.73 4.15 17.81
CA SER A 95 4.11 3.32 16.66
C SER A 95 2.96 3.13 15.68
N ALA A 96 1.74 2.85 16.15
CA ALA A 96 0.57 2.71 15.30
C ALA A 96 0.21 4.02 14.59
N LEU A 97 0.29 5.17 15.29
CA LEU A 97 0.03 6.49 14.69
C LEU A 97 1.05 6.82 13.60
N PHE A 98 2.34 6.55 13.87
CA PHE A 98 3.42 6.75 12.92
C PHE A 98 3.25 5.90 11.66
N ILE A 99 2.94 4.61 11.84
CA ILE A 99 2.65 3.68 10.73
C ILE A 99 1.42 4.13 9.95
N LEU A 100 0.34 4.54 10.64
CA LEU A 100 -0.90 5.00 10.01
C LEU A 100 -0.67 6.24 9.15
N PHE A 101 0.13 7.18 9.63
CA PHE A 101 0.55 8.35 8.88
C PHE A 101 1.30 7.97 7.61
N THR A 102 2.27 7.05 7.68
CA THR A 102 2.98 6.58 6.49
C THR A 102 2.07 5.81 5.52
N ILE A 103 1.09 5.05 6.00
CA ILE A 103 0.12 4.39 5.11
C ILE A 103 -0.67 5.45 4.33
N ALA A 104 -1.06 6.57 4.96
CA ALA A 104 -1.69 7.68 4.26
C ALA A 104 -0.74 8.34 3.25
N LEU A 105 0.53 8.54 3.65
CA LEU A 105 1.59 9.09 2.82
C LEU A 105 1.85 8.31 1.53
N SER A 106 1.73 6.97 1.59
CA SER A 106 1.87 6.10 0.42
C SER A 106 0.88 6.40 -0.72
N GLN A 107 -0.22 7.12 -0.41
CA GLN A 107 -1.31 7.39 -1.32
C GLN A 107 -1.87 6.12 -2.01
N SER A 108 -1.76 4.96 -1.36
CA SER A 108 -2.29 3.72 -1.90
C SER A 108 -3.81 3.68 -1.84
N ARG A 109 -4.43 3.32 -2.96
CA ARG A 109 -5.89 3.12 -3.07
C ARG A 109 -6.34 1.80 -2.45
N THR A 110 -5.45 0.81 -2.37
CA THR A 110 -5.78 -0.47 -1.73
C THR A 110 -6.08 -0.28 -0.25
N SER A 111 -5.35 0.62 0.42
CA SER A 111 -5.60 0.99 1.82
C SER A 111 -7.03 1.45 2.07
N TRP A 112 -7.64 2.18 1.12
CA TRP A 112 -9.03 2.66 1.24
C TRP A 112 -10.05 1.54 1.33
N VAL A 113 -9.76 0.39 0.71
CA VAL A 113 -10.60 -0.80 0.76
C VAL A 113 -10.25 -1.65 1.98
N VAL A 114 -8.95 -1.76 2.30
CA VAL A 114 -8.47 -2.62 3.38
C VAL A 114 -8.94 -2.13 4.75
N PHE A 115 -8.95 -0.82 5.04
CA PHE A 115 -9.39 -0.33 6.36
C PHE A 115 -10.87 -0.64 6.66
N PRO A 116 -11.84 -0.33 5.78
CA PRO A 116 -13.23 -0.74 5.95
C PRO A 116 -13.39 -2.26 6.04
N PHE A 117 -12.65 -3.02 5.22
CA PHE A 117 -12.71 -4.47 5.25
C PHE A 117 -12.18 -5.03 6.58
N LEU A 118 -11.08 -4.50 7.11
CA LEU A 118 -10.55 -4.85 8.43
C LEU A 118 -11.53 -4.52 9.55
N LEU A 119 -12.22 -3.37 9.46
CA LEU A 119 -13.26 -2.99 10.41
C LEU A 119 -14.43 -3.98 10.40
N ILE A 120 -14.97 -4.30 9.21
CA ILE A 120 -16.07 -5.27 9.05
C ILE A 120 -15.64 -6.64 9.57
N TYR A 121 -14.46 -7.12 9.16
CA TYR A 121 -13.91 -8.38 9.64
C TYR A 121 -13.76 -8.40 11.16
N TRP A 122 -13.30 -7.30 11.77
CA TRP A 122 -13.17 -7.21 13.21
C TRP A 122 -14.53 -7.25 13.92
N ILE A 123 -15.55 -6.55 13.40
CA ILE A 123 -16.92 -6.59 13.93
C ILE A 123 -17.47 -8.01 13.92
N VAL A 124 -17.35 -8.71 12.79
CA VAL A 124 -17.80 -10.10 12.64
C VAL A 124 -17.08 -11.01 13.65
N LYS A 125 -15.78 -10.79 13.86
CA LYS A 125 -14.99 -11.56 14.82
C LYS A 125 -15.30 -11.22 16.29
N LEU A 126 -15.72 -9.99 16.56
CA LEU A 126 -16.09 -9.49 17.88
C LEU A 126 -17.51 -9.95 18.28
N PHE A 127 -18.32 -10.40 17.32
CA PHE A 127 -19.67 -10.88 17.57
C PHE A 127 -19.66 -12.01 18.61
N GLY A 128 -20.20 -11.73 19.80
CA GLY A 128 -20.26 -12.66 20.93
C GLY A 128 -18.96 -12.84 21.73
N LYS A 129 -17.91 -12.03 21.54
CA LYS A 129 -16.65 -12.12 22.31
C LYS A 129 -16.20 -10.75 22.82
N GLN A 130 -15.87 -10.66 24.11
CA GLN A 130 -15.21 -9.46 24.64
C GLN A 130 -13.73 -9.46 24.26
N LYS A 131 -13.28 -8.37 23.63
CA LYS A 131 -11.88 -8.11 23.27
C LYS A 131 -11.46 -6.77 23.84
N ARG A 132 -10.15 -6.59 24.04
CA ARG A 132 -9.61 -5.31 24.54
C ARG A 132 -9.75 -4.21 23.50
N PHE A 133 -9.62 -4.57 22.23
CA PHE A 133 -9.83 -3.73 21.07
C PHE A 133 -11.30 -3.78 20.61
N GLY A 134 -12.07 -2.79 21.05
CA GLY A 134 -13.51 -2.69 20.78
C GLY A 134 -13.84 -2.08 19.41
N PHE A 135 -15.13 -2.12 19.06
CA PHE A 135 -15.64 -1.51 17.83
C PHE A 135 -15.27 -0.03 17.70
N ILE A 136 -15.40 0.76 18.79
CA ILE A 136 -15.09 2.20 18.79
C ILE A 136 -13.63 2.43 18.37
N GLN A 137 -12.69 1.63 18.87
CA GLN A 137 -11.27 1.78 18.54
C GLN A 137 -10.99 1.39 17.08
N GLY A 138 -11.63 0.33 16.58
CA GLY A 138 -11.56 -0.04 15.16
C GLY A 138 -12.14 1.05 14.24
N PHE A 139 -13.27 1.64 14.64
CA PHE A 139 -13.86 2.77 13.94
C PHE A 139 -12.93 3.99 13.96
N LEU A 140 -12.33 4.30 15.11
CA LEU A 140 -11.34 5.38 15.23
C LEU A 140 -10.08 5.14 14.39
N TRP A 141 -9.63 3.89 14.22
CA TRP A 141 -8.54 3.56 13.28
C TRP A 141 -8.92 3.83 11.84
N CYS A 142 -10.11 3.39 11.42
CA CYS A 142 -10.61 3.60 10.06
C CYS A 142 -10.84 5.09 9.79
N ALA A 143 -11.54 5.79 10.69
CA ALA A 143 -11.78 7.22 10.60
C ALA A 143 -10.48 8.01 10.65
N GLY A 144 -9.56 7.66 11.56
CA GLY A 144 -8.24 8.26 11.69
C GLY A 144 -7.43 8.17 10.40
N PHE A 145 -7.46 7.03 9.71
CA PHE A 145 -6.84 6.89 8.39
C PHE A 145 -7.40 7.91 7.38
N PHE A 146 -8.72 8.03 7.25
CA PHE A 146 -9.34 8.96 6.31
C PHE A 146 -9.11 10.43 6.69
N VAL A 147 -9.13 10.76 7.98
CA VAL A 147 -8.81 12.10 8.49
C VAL A 147 -7.35 12.45 8.21
N ILE A 148 -6.43 11.50 8.43
CA ILE A 148 -5.02 11.73 8.13
C ILE A 148 -4.82 11.95 6.63
N ALA A 149 -5.40 11.09 5.80
CA ALA A 149 -5.23 11.15 4.35
C ALA A 149 -5.90 12.38 3.71
N GLY A 150 -7.05 12.81 4.24
CA GLY A 150 -7.86 13.89 3.65
C GLY A 150 -7.63 15.28 4.22
N VAL A 151 -7.19 15.38 5.48
CA VAL A 151 -7.07 16.67 6.18
C VAL A 151 -5.66 16.90 6.67
N ILE A 152 -5.12 15.98 7.48
CA ILE A 152 -3.83 16.20 8.17
C ILE A 152 -2.68 16.24 7.16
N LEU A 153 -2.66 15.33 6.19
CA LEU A 153 -1.57 15.26 5.23
C LEU A 153 -1.52 16.53 4.34
N PRO A 154 -2.61 16.97 3.69
CA PRO A 154 -2.61 18.24 2.94
C PRO A 154 -2.30 19.46 3.80
N PHE A 155 -2.80 19.50 5.04
CA PHE A 155 -2.49 20.59 5.96
C PHE A 155 -1.00 20.59 6.32
N ALA A 156 -0.43 19.44 6.67
CA ALA A 156 0.98 19.30 7.02
C ALA A 156 1.91 19.65 5.85
N THR A 157 1.59 19.23 4.62
CA THR A 157 2.36 19.64 3.42
C THR A 157 2.34 21.16 3.26
N SER A 158 1.15 21.78 3.31
CA SER A 158 1.02 23.24 3.13
C SER A 158 1.75 24.04 4.22
N LEU A 159 1.75 23.53 5.46
CA LEU A 159 2.43 24.17 6.58
C LEU A 159 3.95 24.05 6.42
N ILE A 160 4.48 22.88 6.04
CA ILE A 160 5.92 22.70 5.86
C ILE A 160 6.43 23.59 4.71
N GLU A 161 5.69 23.68 3.60
CA GLU A 161 6.07 24.54 2.48
C GLU A 161 6.09 26.02 2.87
N ALA A 162 5.06 26.47 3.61
CA ALA A 162 4.98 27.85 4.08
C ALA A 162 6.13 28.25 5.03
N TRP A 163 6.69 27.29 5.79
CA TRP A 163 7.73 27.56 6.79
C TRP A 163 9.15 27.24 6.32
N SER A 164 9.32 26.24 5.45
CA SER A 164 10.62 25.65 5.12
C SER A 164 11.18 26.14 3.78
N SER A 165 10.40 26.83 2.93
CA SER A 165 10.77 27.12 1.54
C SER A 165 11.29 25.90 0.75
N THR A 166 11.01 24.71 1.27
CA THR A 166 11.44 23.41 0.73
C THR A 166 10.26 22.89 -0.07
N ASP A 167 10.47 22.56 -1.34
CA ASP A 167 9.46 21.89 -2.14
C ASP A 167 9.19 20.53 -1.52
N VAL A 168 8.00 20.34 -0.95
CA VAL A 168 7.57 19.05 -0.39
C VAL A 168 6.88 18.27 -1.50
N THR A 169 6.99 16.94 -1.47
CA THR A 169 6.27 16.13 -2.46
C THR A 169 4.75 16.26 -2.28
N GLN A 170 4.13 16.88 -3.28
CA GLN A 170 2.70 17.18 -3.27
C GLN A 170 1.87 15.91 -3.35
N ALA A 171 0.96 15.76 -2.39
CA ALA A 171 0.01 14.66 -2.41
C ALA A 171 -1.07 14.91 -3.45
N SER A 172 -1.32 13.92 -4.32
CA SER A 172 -2.45 13.99 -5.25
C SER A 172 -3.77 14.05 -4.46
N SER A 173 -4.70 14.88 -4.93
CA SER A 173 -5.96 15.10 -4.23
C SER A 173 -6.78 13.80 -4.15
N LEU A 174 -7.65 13.67 -3.12
CA LEU A 174 -8.52 12.50 -3.00
C LEU A 174 -9.38 12.29 -4.25
N VAL A 175 -9.82 13.37 -4.90
CA VAL A 175 -10.66 13.33 -6.11
C VAL A 175 -9.87 12.82 -7.32
N GLU A 176 -8.67 13.35 -7.57
CA GLU A 176 -7.79 12.87 -8.66
C GLU A 176 -7.40 11.41 -8.46
N ARG A 177 -7.16 11.00 -7.21
CA ARG A 177 -6.85 9.61 -6.88
C ARG A 177 -8.02 8.68 -7.14
N ALA A 178 -9.25 9.13 -6.86
CA ALA A 178 -10.46 8.39 -7.17
C ALA A 178 -10.72 8.30 -8.68
N SER A 179 -10.46 9.37 -9.44
CA SER A 179 -10.75 9.44 -10.88
C SER A 179 -9.69 8.79 -11.77
N SER A 180 -8.44 8.66 -11.34
CA SER A 180 -7.35 8.03 -12.12
C SER A 180 -7.53 6.51 -12.38
N GLY A 181 -8.61 5.88 -11.90
CA GLY A 181 -8.90 4.47 -12.15
C GLY A 181 -9.14 4.15 -13.63
N TYR A 182 -9.67 5.11 -14.40
CA TYR A 182 -10.04 4.91 -15.81
C TYR A 182 -8.85 4.66 -16.74
N LEU A 183 -7.64 5.04 -16.33
CA LEU A 183 -6.41 4.85 -17.11
C LEU A 183 -6.17 3.37 -17.45
N ARG A 184 -6.56 2.44 -16.56
CA ARG A 184 -6.41 0.99 -16.81
C ARG A 184 -7.36 0.47 -17.88
N PHE A 185 -8.57 1.03 -17.98
CA PHE A 185 -9.50 0.64 -19.04
C PHE A 185 -8.96 1.04 -20.42
N ASN A 186 -8.29 2.19 -20.52
CA ASN A 186 -7.62 2.60 -21.74
C ASN A 186 -6.50 1.62 -22.13
N ILE A 187 -5.68 1.21 -21.15
CA ILE A 187 -4.67 0.16 -21.36
C ILE A 187 -5.33 -1.14 -21.84
N TRP A 188 -6.38 -1.61 -21.16
CA TRP A 188 -7.04 -2.87 -21.53
C TRP A 188 -7.66 -2.83 -22.91
N THR A 189 -8.32 -1.73 -23.28
CA THR A 189 -8.86 -1.54 -24.63
C THR A 189 -7.76 -1.62 -25.68
N GLN A 190 -6.64 -0.92 -25.47
CA GLN A 190 -5.50 -0.95 -26.37
C GLN A 190 -4.87 -2.36 -26.47
N MET A 191 -4.76 -3.07 -25.34
CA MET A 191 -4.24 -4.43 -25.31
C MET A 191 -5.16 -5.43 -26.01
N LEU A 192 -6.48 -5.31 -25.85
CA LEU A 192 -7.43 -6.15 -26.55
C LEU A 192 -7.38 -5.92 -28.07
N LEU A 193 -7.16 -4.67 -28.51
CA LEU A 193 -6.91 -4.35 -29.92
C LEU A 193 -5.59 -4.97 -30.43
N ALA A 194 -4.53 -4.97 -29.62
CA ALA A 194 -3.29 -5.64 -29.96
C ALA A 194 -3.47 -7.16 -30.11
N VAL A 195 -4.20 -7.80 -29.20
CA VAL A 195 -4.54 -9.24 -29.29
C VAL A 195 -5.30 -9.55 -30.58
N GLN A 196 -6.17 -8.65 -31.06
CA GLN A 196 -6.86 -8.82 -32.34
C GLN A 196 -5.91 -8.78 -33.55
N GLN A 197 -4.77 -8.09 -33.47
CA GLN A 197 -3.77 -8.06 -34.54
C GLN A 197 -2.94 -9.35 -34.60
N HIS A 198 -2.61 -9.94 -33.44
CA HIS A 198 -1.81 -11.18 -33.32
C HIS A 198 -2.47 -12.21 -32.39
N PRO A 199 -3.63 -12.80 -32.77
CA PRO A 199 -4.43 -13.60 -31.85
C PRO A 199 -3.84 -14.98 -31.54
N TRP A 200 -3.06 -15.58 -32.44
CA TRP A 200 -2.63 -16.98 -32.32
C TRP A 200 -1.29 -17.19 -31.66
N LEU A 201 -0.30 -16.34 -31.98
CA LEU A 201 1.08 -16.47 -31.47
C LEU A 201 1.44 -15.39 -30.46
N GLY A 202 0.57 -14.39 -30.30
CA GLY A 202 0.85 -13.20 -29.49
C GLY A 202 2.07 -12.42 -29.99
N TYR A 203 2.65 -11.65 -29.08
CA TYR A 203 3.82 -10.79 -29.32
C TYR A 203 5.10 -11.35 -28.71
N GLY A 204 5.03 -12.48 -27.98
CA GLY A 204 6.13 -13.08 -27.25
C GLY A 204 6.17 -12.70 -25.77
N TRP A 205 6.92 -13.50 -25.00
CA TRP A 205 7.05 -13.34 -23.55
C TRP A 205 7.58 -11.97 -23.16
N ASN A 206 6.89 -11.30 -22.23
CA ASN A 206 7.23 -9.98 -21.72
C ASN A 206 7.23 -8.86 -22.78
N GLN A 207 6.49 -9.04 -23.88
CA GLN A 207 6.41 -8.07 -24.99
C GLN A 207 5.16 -7.19 -24.96
N THR A 208 4.62 -6.91 -23.76
CA THR A 208 3.42 -6.08 -23.61
C THR A 208 3.62 -4.64 -24.13
N SER A 209 4.82 -4.07 -24.00
CA SER A 209 5.11 -2.73 -24.56
C SER A 209 5.12 -2.71 -26.10
N VAL A 210 5.55 -3.81 -26.73
CA VAL A 210 5.52 -3.94 -28.20
C VAL A 210 4.07 -4.03 -28.67
N ALA A 211 3.26 -4.84 -28.00
CA ALA A 211 1.82 -4.93 -28.25
C ALA A 211 1.13 -3.57 -28.07
N GLN A 212 1.54 -2.80 -27.05
CA GLN A 212 1.04 -1.45 -26.85
C GLN A 212 1.33 -0.56 -28.06
N MET A 213 2.58 -0.56 -28.52
CA MET A 213 3.04 0.29 -29.60
C MET A 213 2.39 -0.07 -30.94
N SER A 214 2.15 -1.36 -31.22
CA SER A 214 1.49 -1.80 -32.45
C SER A 214 0.01 -1.40 -32.51
N ALA A 215 -0.67 -1.34 -31.36
CA ALA A 215 -2.06 -0.91 -31.26
C ALA A 215 -2.20 0.62 -31.04
N TYR A 216 -1.10 1.36 -30.90
CA TYR A 216 -1.12 2.80 -30.60
C TYR A 216 -1.89 3.62 -31.64
N ALA A 217 -1.74 3.29 -32.93
CA ALA A 217 -2.45 3.99 -34.01
C ALA A 217 -3.98 3.77 -33.96
N LEU A 218 -4.43 2.66 -33.38
CA LEU A 218 -5.85 2.33 -33.23
C LEU A 218 -6.45 2.97 -31.98
N PHE A 219 -5.67 3.08 -30.92
CA PHE A 219 -6.10 3.70 -29.67
C PHE A 219 -4.91 4.39 -28.98
N PRO A 220 -4.69 5.69 -29.23
CA PRO A 220 -3.61 6.43 -28.61
C PRO A 220 -3.81 6.56 -27.10
N THR A 221 -2.79 6.17 -26.34
CA THR A 221 -2.78 6.31 -24.88
C THR A 221 -1.63 7.19 -24.44
N THR A 222 -1.82 7.97 -23.39
CA THR A 222 -0.78 8.88 -22.87
C THR A 222 0.29 8.17 -22.04
N GLU A 223 0.00 6.97 -21.53
CA GLU A 223 0.91 6.23 -20.65
C GLU A 223 1.58 5.06 -21.37
N TRP A 224 2.90 4.97 -21.23
CA TRP A 224 3.66 3.79 -21.61
C TRP A 224 3.59 2.74 -20.50
N THR A 225 3.25 1.50 -20.85
CA THR A 225 3.19 0.40 -19.89
C THR A 225 4.00 -0.82 -20.34
N THR A 226 4.55 -1.53 -19.37
CA THR A 226 5.24 -2.82 -19.55
C THR A 226 4.37 -4.01 -19.16
N SER A 227 3.16 -3.79 -18.65
CA SER A 227 2.19 -4.83 -18.29
C SER A 227 0.76 -4.36 -18.48
N ALA A 228 -0.15 -5.28 -18.80
CA ALA A 228 -1.58 -5.03 -18.86
C ALA A 228 -2.21 -4.86 -17.46
N HIS A 229 -1.43 -5.00 -16.39
CA HIS A 229 -1.90 -5.07 -15.00
C HIS A 229 -3.00 -6.13 -14.79
N ASN A 230 -2.98 -7.16 -15.63
CA ASN A 230 -3.87 -8.30 -15.59
C ASN A 230 -3.10 -9.49 -16.15
N ILE A 231 -2.75 -10.43 -15.28
CA ILE A 231 -1.90 -11.58 -15.64
C ILE A 231 -2.51 -12.43 -16.75
N LEU A 232 -3.83 -12.58 -16.78
CA LEU A 232 -4.51 -13.35 -17.82
C LEU A 232 -4.35 -12.64 -19.18
N LEU A 233 -4.53 -11.32 -19.20
CA LEU A 233 -4.38 -10.53 -20.40
C LEU A 233 -2.92 -10.49 -20.86
N ASP A 234 -1.95 -10.36 -19.94
CA ASP A 234 -0.53 -10.45 -20.26
C ASP A 234 -0.19 -11.82 -20.88
N LEU A 235 -0.71 -12.93 -20.35
CA LEU A 235 -0.49 -14.26 -20.92
C LEU A 235 -1.05 -14.40 -22.35
N ILE A 236 -2.24 -13.84 -22.59
CA ILE A 236 -2.88 -13.83 -23.92
C ILE A 236 -2.09 -12.96 -24.89
N ILE A 237 -1.63 -11.77 -24.46
CA ILE A 237 -0.79 -10.90 -25.30
C ILE A 237 0.50 -11.62 -25.67
N TRP A 238 1.12 -12.34 -24.73
CA TRP A 238 2.41 -12.97 -24.95
C TRP A 238 2.33 -14.21 -25.85
N ASN A 239 1.30 -15.03 -25.68
CA ASN A 239 1.23 -16.36 -26.30
C ASN A 239 0.11 -16.51 -27.33
N GLY A 240 -0.84 -15.58 -27.40
CA GLY A 240 -2.09 -15.76 -28.14
C GLY A 240 -3.19 -16.43 -27.31
N ILE A 241 -4.35 -16.62 -27.95
CA ILE A 241 -5.56 -17.27 -27.45
C ILE A 241 -5.52 -18.77 -27.76
#